data_AF-A0A6G9Y9I4-F1
#
_entry.id   AF-A0A6G9Y9I4-F1
#
_cell.length_a   1.000
_cell.length_b   1.000
_cell.length_c   1.000
_cell.angle_alpha   90.00
_cell.angle_beta   90.00
_cell.angle_gamma   90.00
#
_symmetry.space_group_name_H-M   'P 1'
#
loop_
_entity.id
_entity.type
_entity.pdbx_description
1 polymer ?
#
loop_
_entity_poly.entity_id
_entity_poly.type
_entity_poly.pdbx_seq_one_letter_code
_entity_poly.pdbx_strand_id
1 'polypeptide(L)'
;MYAVVRGWGAGHRESAPDADPHTDSGFLGDAVLGPLMVRAAGKVDRAYVPYQAAFGGVNGGAAVPYSESVTGGIERTRHMVRDEATRCPNTDFAIVGYSQGSHVASMFVQEVGQGHGLIPAEKVAGAALFADPTRNPNAPLFPGNLYGRPAIGVKIYSLSDLLTG
;
A
#
# COMPACT_ATOMS: atom_id res chain seq x y z
N MET A 1 -0.66 -12.19 5.55
CA MET A 1 -1.22 -10.92 6.05
C MET A 1 -0.76 -9.80 5.14
N TYR A 2 -1.67 -8.94 4.69
CA TYR A 2 -1.44 -7.96 3.62
C TYR A 2 -1.37 -6.56 4.22
N ALA A 3 -0.40 -5.74 3.82
CA ALA A 3 -0.22 -4.39 4.34
C ALA A 3 -0.79 -3.36 3.36
N VAL A 4 -1.83 -2.62 3.77
CA VAL A 4 -2.56 -1.68 2.91
C VAL A 4 -2.22 -0.25 3.33
N VAL A 5 -1.84 0.56 2.35
CA VAL A 5 -1.49 1.97 2.55
C VAL A 5 -2.61 2.85 1.99
N ARG A 6 -3.42 3.45 2.86
CA ARG A 6 -4.49 4.37 2.42
C ARG A 6 -3.93 5.72 1.98
N GLY A 7 -4.65 6.44 1.14
CA GLY A 7 -4.51 7.90 1.09
C GLY A 7 -5.66 8.65 0.43
N TRP A 8 -5.94 9.81 1.06
CA TRP A 8 -6.85 10.93 0.83
C TRP A 8 -8.28 10.81 0.27
N GLY A 9 -9.17 11.55 0.97
CA GLY A 9 -10.24 12.40 0.41
C GLY A 9 -10.56 13.60 1.33
N ALA A 10 -10.43 14.88 0.92
CA ALA A 10 -10.96 15.97 1.75
C ALA A 10 -12.46 15.80 1.95
N GLY A 11 -12.91 15.99 3.19
CA GLY A 11 -14.31 15.82 3.57
C GLY A 11 -14.71 14.36 3.83
N HIS A 12 -13.82 13.38 3.63
CA HIS A 12 -14.00 11.98 4.07
C HIS A 12 -12.72 11.51 4.77
N ARG A 13 -12.79 11.29 6.09
CA ARG A 13 -11.67 10.82 6.92
C ARG A 13 -11.23 9.40 6.51
N GLU A 14 -10.35 9.24 5.52
CA GLU A 14 -9.88 7.92 5.07
C GLU A 14 -8.68 7.37 5.89
N SER A 15 -7.84 8.24 6.44
CA SER A 15 -6.83 7.91 7.45
C SER A 15 -6.57 9.10 8.37
N ALA A 16 -6.06 8.80 9.56
CA ALA A 16 -5.59 9.75 10.57
C ALA A 16 -4.49 9.06 11.41
N PRO A 17 -3.64 9.82 12.12
CA PRO A 17 -2.59 9.23 12.96
C PRO A 17 -3.10 8.26 14.04
N ASP A 18 -4.34 8.45 14.48
CA ASP A 18 -5.05 7.66 15.49
C ASP A 18 -6.14 6.75 14.90
N ALA A 19 -6.22 6.63 13.57
CA ALA A 19 -7.17 5.74 12.91
C ALA A 19 -6.89 4.27 13.28
N ASP A 20 -7.95 3.50 13.53
CA ASP A 20 -7.85 2.06 13.73
C ASP A 20 -7.34 1.38 12.44
N PRO A 21 -6.17 0.70 12.49
CA PRO A 21 -5.62 -0.01 11.34
C PRO A 21 -6.50 -1.16 10.81
N HIS A 22 -7.53 -1.60 11.51
CA HIS A 22 -8.34 -2.75 11.11
C HIS A 22 -9.76 -2.39 10.65
N THR A 23 -10.16 -1.13 10.77
CA THR A 23 -11.50 -0.68 10.38
C THR A 23 -11.55 -0.35 8.88
N ASP A 24 -12.47 -0.97 8.15
CA ASP A 24 -12.75 -0.64 6.74
C ASP A 24 -13.47 0.70 6.60
N SER A 25 -12.96 1.53 5.70
CA SER A 25 -13.57 2.80 5.33
C SER A 25 -12.95 3.36 4.05
N GLY A 26 -13.69 4.22 3.36
CA GLY A 26 -13.21 4.95 2.18
C GLY A 26 -13.04 4.05 0.96
N PHE A 27 -12.46 4.57 -0.12
CA PHE A 27 -12.39 3.86 -1.39
C PHE A 27 -11.76 2.46 -1.26
N LEU A 28 -10.61 2.35 -0.60
CA LEU A 28 -9.94 1.06 -0.45
C LEU A 28 -10.71 0.07 0.43
N GLY A 29 -11.38 0.55 1.49
CA GLY A 29 -12.21 -0.31 2.33
C GLY A 29 -13.44 -0.81 1.59
N ASP A 30 -14.20 0.11 1.01
CA ASP A 30 -15.54 -0.17 0.48
C ASP A 30 -15.50 -0.88 -0.88
N ALA A 31 -14.60 -0.45 -1.76
CA ALA A 31 -14.59 -0.92 -3.16
C ALA A 31 -13.55 -2.02 -3.44
N VAL A 32 -12.48 -2.11 -2.62
CA VAL A 32 -11.36 -3.02 -2.91
C VAL A 32 -11.27 -4.13 -1.87
N LEU A 33 -11.14 -3.78 -0.59
CA LEU A 33 -10.76 -4.73 0.45
C LEU A 33 -11.94 -5.43 1.10
N GLY A 34 -13.06 -4.75 1.32
CA GLY A 34 -14.28 -5.39 1.80
C GLY A 34 -14.67 -6.60 0.94
N PRO A 35 -14.81 -6.45 -0.39
CA PRO A 35 -15.05 -7.57 -1.31
C PRO A 35 -13.94 -8.63 -1.29
N LEU A 36 -12.67 -8.21 -1.21
CA LEU A 36 -11.53 -9.13 -1.14
C LEU A 36 -11.60 -10.03 0.10
N MET A 37 -11.90 -9.47 1.27
CA MET A 37 -11.97 -10.24 2.52
C MET A 37 -13.06 -11.30 2.47
N VAL A 38 -14.22 -10.97 1.88
CA VAL A 38 -15.31 -11.93 1.65
C VAL A 38 -14.82 -13.08 0.77
N ARG A 39 -14.16 -12.77 -0.35
CA ARG A 39 -13.71 -13.78 -1.32
C ARG A 39 -12.55 -14.64 -0.79
N ALA A 40 -11.68 -14.05 0.02
CA ALA A 40 -10.54 -14.72 0.60
C ALA A 40 -10.87 -15.68 1.74
N ALA A 41 -12.08 -15.59 2.30
CA ALA A 41 -12.59 -16.54 3.30
C ALA A 41 -11.60 -16.81 4.46
N GLY A 42 -10.99 -15.75 4.99
CA GLY A 42 -10.06 -15.84 6.13
C GLY A 42 -8.62 -16.24 5.78
N LYS A 43 -8.29 -16.47 4.51
CA LYS A 43 -6.90 -16.72 4.05
C LYS A 43 -6.02 -15.48 4.11
N VAL A 44 -6.62 -14.30 4.23
CA VAL A 44 -5.94 -13.02 4.15
C VAL A 44 -6.37 -12.14 5.32
N ASP A 45 -5.46 -11.27 5.75
CA ASP A 45 -5.73 -10.22 6.71
C ASP A 45 -5.30 -8.87 6.12
N ARG A 46 -5.85 -7.77 6.61
CA ARG A 46 -5.58 -6.41 6.14
C ARG A 46 -5.28 -5.48 7.31
N ALA A 47 -4.33 -4.59 7.10
CA ALA A 47 -4.05 -3.48 8.01
C ALA A 47 -3.88 -2.19 7.20
N TYR A 48 -4.43 -1.10 7.70
CA TYR A 48 -4.39 0.23 7.12
C TYR A 48 -3.36 1.08 7.82
N VAL A 49 -2.50 1.76 7.06
CA VAL A 49 -1.47 2.64 7.61
C VAL A 49 -2.09 3.91 8.23
N PRO A 50 -1.98 4.13 9.56
CA PRO A 50 -2.47 5.33 10.20
C PRO A 50 -1.40 6.42 10.13
N TYR A 51 -1.69 7.47 9.37
CA TYR A 51 -0.77 8.59 9.18
C TYR A 51 -1.55 9.87 8.88
N GLN A 52 -0.84 10.99 8.74
CA GLN A 52 -1.47 12.31 8.62
C GLN A 52 -2.41 12.44 7.41
N ALA A 53 -2.11 11.79 6.29
CA ALA A 53 -2.87 11.89 5.05
C ALA A 53 -3.21 13.36 4.67
N ALA A 54 -2.29 14.29 4.90
CA ALA A 54 -2.50 15.73 4.82
C ALA A 54 -1.94 16.34 3.52
N PHE A 55 -2.51 17.49 3.12
CA PHE A 55 -2.14 18.24 1.92
C PHE A 55 -1.87 19.72 2.23
N GLY A 56 -1.38 20.03 3.44
CA GLY A 56 -1.06 21.41 3.82
C GLY A 56 -2.31 22.30 3.97
N GLY A 57 -3.40 21.77 4.53
CA GLY A 57 -4.61 22.56 4.79
C GLY A 57 -5.61 22.66 3.65
N VAL A 58 -5.34 22.03 2.50
CA VAL A 58 -6.29 21.98 1.36
C VAL A 58 -7.67 21.50 1.84
N ASN A 59 -8.70 22.23 1.45
CA ASN A 59 -10.11 21.98 1.80
C ASN A 59 -10.37 21.86 3.32
N GLY A 60 -9.62 22.59 4.15
CA GLY A 60 -9.79 22.58 5.60
C GLY A 60 -9.23 21.34 6.30
N GLY A 61 -8.40 20.54 5.60
CA GLY A 61 -7.70 19.40 6.19
C GLY A 61 -6.56 19.81 7.13
N ALA A 62 -5.84 18.82 7.67
CA ALA A 62 -4.66 19.08 8.50
C ALA A 62 -3.62 19.94 7.76
N ALA A 63 -3.00 20.86 8.50
CA ALA A 63 -2.02 21.82 7.96
C ALA A 63 -0.64 21.19 7.65
N VAL A 64 -0.43 19.92 8.00
CA VAL A 64 0.81 19.19 7.73
C VAL A 64 1.11 19.20 6.23
N PRO A 65 2.29 19.66 5.79
CA PRO A 65 2.68 19.67 4.38
C PRO A 65 2.58 18.29 3.72
N TYR A 66 2.27 18.27 2.42
CA TYR A 66 2.15 17.02 1.66
C TYR A 66 3.40 16.14 1.78
N SER A 67 4.60 16.73 1.65
CA SER A 67 5.87 16.00 1.74
C SER A 67 6.06 15.35 3.11
N GLU A 68 5.81 16.10 4.19
CA GLU A 68 5.89 15.59 5.56
C GLU A 68 4.87 14.47 5.80
N SER A 69 3.64 14.63 5.29
CA SER A 69 2.61 13.59 5.35
C SER A 69 3.04 12.31 4.64
N VAL A 70 3.56 12.41 3.41
CA VAL A 70 4.06 11.25 2.65
C VAL A 70 5.22 10.58 3.37
N THR A 71 6.20 11.35 3.87
CA THR A 71 7.33 10.80 4.64
C THR A 71 6.82 10.05 5.87
N GLY A 72 5.92 10.63 6.66
CA GLY A 72 5.33 9.95 7.82
C GLY A 72 4.57 8.67 7.46
N GLY A 73 3.86 8.68 6.32
CA GLY A 73 3.19 7.48 5.79
C GLY A 73 4.18 6.36 5.43
N ILE A 74 5.30 6.71 4.80
CA ILE A 74 6.34 5.73 4.43
C ILE A 74 6.95 5.12 5.70
N GLU A 75 7.34 5.93 6.68
CA GLU A 75 7.91 5.42 7.94
C GLU A 75 6.93 4.54 8.70
N ARG A 76 5.65 4.93 8.74
CA ARG A 76 4.62 4.11 9.40
C ARG A 76 4.43 2.77 8.68
N THR A 77 4.43 2.77 7.34
CA THR A 77 4.34 1.55 6.52
C THR A 77 5.51 0.62 6.84
N ARG A 78 6.75 1.15 6.84
CA ARG A 78 7.96 0.41 7.21
C ARG A 78 7.84 -0.24 8.58
N HIS A 79 7.40 0.52 9.58
CA HIS A 79 7.23 0.01 10.94
C HIS A 79 6.22 -1.12 10.99
N MET A 80 5.04 -0.94 10.41
CA MET A 80 3.99 -1.96 10.44
C MET A 80 4.42 -3.25 9.73
N VAL A 81 5.06 -3.14 8.55
CA VAL A 81 5.54 -4.29 7.80
C VAL A 81 6.65 -5.02 8.55
N ARG A 82 7.61 -4.30 9.13
CA ARG A 82 8.70 -4.90 9.93
C ARG A 82 8.15 -5.60 11.17
N ASP A 83 7.26 -4.95 11.91
CA ASP A 83 6.70 -5.51 13.14
C ASP A 83 5.90 -6.79 12.82
N GLU A 84 5.16 -6.80 11.71
CA GLU A 84 4.46 -8.00 11.24
C GLU A 84 5.41 -9.10 10.76
N ALA A 85 6.42 -8.77 9.97
CA ALA A 85 7.42 -9.74 9.50
C ALA A 85 8.19 -10.37 10.68
N THR A 86 8.37 -9.62 11.77
CA THR A 86 9.01 -10.10 12.99
C THR A 86 8.10 -11.06 13.76
N ARG A 87 6.81 -10.74 13.89
CA ARG A 87 5.83 -11.61 14.56
C ARG A 87 5.50 -12.86 13.76
N CYS A 88 5.41 -12.72 12.45
CA CYS A 88 4.99 -13.76 11.50
C CYS A 88 5.99 -13.86 10.33
N PRO A 89 7.14 -14.55 10.51
CA PRO A 89 8.21 -14.61 9.49
C PRO A 89 7.78 -15.22 8.14
N ASN A 90 6.73 -16.04 8.14
CA ASN A 90 6.20 -16.68 6.94
C ASN A 90 5.14 -15.84 6.20
N THR A 91 4.82 -14.64 6.70
CA THR A 91 3.87 -13.74 6.05
C THR A 91 4.46 -13.18 4.76
N ASP A 92 3.68 -13.28 3.67
CA ASP A 92 3.87 -12.49 2.46
C ASP A 92 2.92 -11.28 2.48
N PHE A 93 3.39 -10.17 1.92
CA PHE A 93 2.72 -8.88 1.91
C PHE A 93 2.26 -8.52 0.50
N ALA A 94 1.02 -8.08 0.31
CA ALA A 94 0.68 -7.24 -0.84
C ALA A 94 0.41 -5.82 -0.38
N ILE A 95 0.88 -4.85 -1.18
CA ILE A 95 0.84 -3.43 -0.87
C ILE A 95 -0.17 -2.73 -1.77
N VAL A 96 -1.22 -2.16 -1.18
CA VAL A 96 -2.28 -1.47 -1.93
C VAL A 96 -2.32 0.00 -1.56
N GLY A 97 -2.39 0.89 -2.55
CA GLY A 97 -2.36 2.34 -2.42
C GLY A 97 -3.54 3.04 -3.05
N TYR A 98 -4.00 4.17 -2.50
CA TYR A 98 -4.91 5.11 -3.19
C TYR A 98 -4.42 6.56 -3.05
N SER A 99 -4.47 7.36 -4.12
CA SER A 99 -4.12 8.80 -4.11
C SER A 99 -2.76 9.09 -3.44
N GLN A 100 -2.69 9.88 -2.37
CA GLN A 100 -1.45 10.08 -1.60
C GLN A 100 -0.86 8.77 -1.06
N GLY A 101 -1.70 7.81 -0.70
CA GLY A 101 -1.32 6.50 -0.20
C GLY A 101 -0.70 5.64 -1.29
N SER A 102 -1.07 5.86 -2.55
CA SER A 102 -0.34 5.29 -3.68
C SER A 102 1.06 5.84 -3.82
N HIS A 103 1.28 7.12 -3.53
CA HIS A 103 2.65 7.67 -3.46
C HIS A 103 3.45 6.95 -2.35
N VAL A 104 2.88 6.86 -1.15
CA VAL A 104 3.51 6.17 -0.01
C VAL A 104 3.83 4.70 -0.35
N ALA A 105 2.85 3.97 -0.87
CA ALA A 105 3.01 2.58 -1.29
C ALA A 105 4.05 2.43 -2.41
N SER A 106 4.02 3.29 -3.43
CA SER A 106 4.96 3.30 -4.56
C SER A 106 6.40 3.44 -4.07
N MET A 107 6.67 4.41 -3.20
CA MET A 107 8.01 4.61 -2.63
C MET A 107 8.45 3.41 -1.79
N PHE A 108 7.56 2.85 -0.98
CA PHE A 108 7.87 1.67 -0.17
C PHE A 108 8.21 0.44 -1.03
N VAL A 109 7.43 0.14 -2.06
CA VAL A 109 7.69 -1.04 -2.92
C VAL A 109 8.91 -0.84 -3.81
N GLN A 110 9.23 0.39 -4.22
CA GLN A 110 10.47 0.71 -4.92
C GLN A 110 11.70 0.50 -4.03
N GLU A 111 11.65 0.95 -2.77
CA GLU A 111 12.70 0.73 -1.77
C GLU A 111 12.94 -0.77 -1.54
N VAL A 112 11.88 -1.55 -1.36
CA VAL A 112 11.98 -3.01 -1.19
C VAL A 112 12.55 -3.67 -2.46
N GLY A 113 12.06 -3.31 -3.64
CA GLY A 113 12.54 -3.87 -4.92
C GLY A 113 14.00 -3.56 -5.24
N GLN A 114 14.55 -2.46 -4.70
CA GLN A 114 15.97 -2.10 -4.82
C GLN A 114 16.86 -2.82 -3.78
N GLY A 115 16.27 -3.62 -2.87
CA GLY A 115 16.99 -4.29 -1.79
C GLY A 115 17.36 -3.36 -0.63
N HIS A 116 16.76 -2.17 -0.55
CA HIS A 116 16.97 -1.22 0.55
C HIS A 116 15.91 -1.32 1.65
N GLY A 117 14.89 -2.17 1.46
CA GLY A 117 13.76 -2.31 2.38
C GLY A 117 14.04 -3.17 3.61
N LEU A 118 13.17 -3.05 4.61
CA LEU A 118 13.22 -3.82 5.87
C LEU A 118 12.76 -5.28 5.73
N ILE A 119 12.25 -5.67 4.55
CA ILE A 119 11.89 -7.03 4.19
C ILE A 119 12.51 -7.38 2.83
N PRO A 120 12.85 -8.66 2.59
CA PRO A 120 13.34 -9.10 1.29
C PRO A 120 12.21 -8.98 0.23
N ALA A 121 12.57 -8.69 -1.02
CA ALA A 121 11.60 -8.41 -2.08
C ALA A 121 10.68 -9.60 -2.39
N GLU A 122 11.15 -10.82 -2.12
CA GLU A 122 10.40 -12.07 -2.27
C GLU A 122 9.21 -12.17 -1.29
N LYS A 123 9.22 -11.39 -0.21
CA LYS A 123 8.10 -11.29 0.74
C LYS A 123 7.00 -10.36 0.24
N VAL A 124 7.20 -9.65 -0.87
CA VAL A 124 6.17 -8.83 -1.50
C VAL A 124 5.52 -9.62 -2.63
N ALA A 125 4.30 -10.11 -2.38
CA ALA A 125 3.49 -10.88 -3.32
C ALA A 125 2.88 -10.02 -4.45
N GLY A 126 2.83 -8.70 -4.28
CA GLY A 126 2.36 -7.79 -5.31
C GLY A 126 2.04 -6.39 -4.79
N ALA A 127 1.80 -5.47 -5.71
CA ALA A 127 1.37 -4.12 -5.40
C ALA A 127 0.26 -3.64 -6.35
N ALA A 128 -0.71 -2.91 -5.82
CA ALA A 128 -1.79 -2.30 -6.60
C ALA A 128 -1.96 -0.83 -6.20
N LEU A 129 -1.71 0.09 -7.14
CA LEU A 129 -1.67 1.53 -6.87
C LEU A 129 -2.79 2.24 -7.65
N PHE A 130 -3.75 2.80 -6.94
CA PHE A 130 -4.89 3.51 -7.50
C PHE A 130 -4.67 5.02 -7.44
N ALA A 131 -4.90 5.74 -8.55
CA ALA A 131 -4.66 7.19 -8.62
C ALA A 131 -3.24 7.62 -8.15
N ASP A 132 -2.23 6.85 -8.54
CA ASP A 132 -0.84 7.07 -8.14
C ASP A 132 -0.23 8.31 -8.81
N PRO A 133 0.12 9.37 -8.05
CA PRO A 133 0.75 10.57 -8.60
C PRO A 133 2.20 10.34 -9.06
N THR A 134 2.81 9.21 -8.70
CA THR A 134 4.19 8.86 -9.10
C THR A 134 4.24 8.07 -10.42
N ARG A 135 3.09 7.70 -10.99
CA ARG A 135 3.04 6.89 -12.21
C ARG A 135 3.47 7.70 -13.43
N ASN A 136 4.59 7.29 -14.04
CA ASN A 136 5.03 7.86 -15.31
C ASN A 136 4.00 7.62 -16.43
N PRO A 137 3.84 8.57 -17.37
CA PRO A 137 3.10 8.33 -18.60
C PRO A 137 3.63 7.07 -19.30
N ASN A 138 2.72 6.20 -19.75
CA ASN A 138 3.03 4.93 -20.42
C ASN A 138 3.81 3.88 -19.59
N ALA A 139 3.92 4.03 -18.27
CA ALA A 139 4.47 2.98 -17.43
C ALA A 139 3.67 1.67 -17.60
N PRO A 140 4.34 0.51 -17.77
CA PRO A 140 3.66 -0.77 -17.91
C PRO A 140 2.84 -1.06 -16.64
N LEU A 141 1.71 -1.77 -16.81
CA LEU A 141 0.85 -2.17 -15.68
C LEU A 141 1.57 -3.13 -14.73
N PHE A 142 2.45 -3.97 -15.27
CA PHE A 142 3.29 -4.89 -14.50
C PHE A 142 4.77 -4.54 -14.71
N PRO A 143 5.49 -4.18 -13.65
CA PRO A 143 6.96 -4.17 -13.62
C PRO A 143 7.54 -5.43 -14.25
N GLY A 144 8.43 -5.27 -15.22
CA GLY A 144 9.00 -6.40 -15.98
C GLY A 144 8.20 -6.87 -17.19
N ASN A 145 7.07 -6.24 -17.52
CA ASN A 145 6.41 -6.40 -18.82
C ASN A 145 6.73 -5.25 -19.78
N LEU A 146 8.02 -4.97 -19.95
CA LEU A 146 8.52 -4.45 -21.22
C LEU A 146 8.64 -5.67 -22.12
N TYR A 147 8.18 -5.59 -23.37
CA TYR A 147 8.41 -6.61 -24.41
C TYR A 147 9.72 -7.42 -24.16
N GLY A 148 9.58 -8.59 -23.54
CA GLY A 148 10.63 -9.61 -23.43
C GLY A 148 11.69 -9.55 -22.32
N ARG A 149 11.60 -8.77 -21.21
CA ARG A 149 12.58 -8.91 -20.09
C ARG A 149 11.99 -8.70 -18.69
N PRO A 150 12.11 -9.67 -17.76
CA PRO A 150 11.66 -9.50 -16.38
C PRO A 150 12.52 -8.47 -15.64
N ALA A 151 11.85 -7.58 -14.90
CA ALA A 151 12.50 -6.75 -13.90
C ALA A 151 12.96 -7.65 -12.74
N ILE A 152 14.13 -7.37 -12.19
CA ILE A 152 14.68 -8.08 -11.04
C ILE A 152 13.80 -7.79 -9.82
N GLY A 153 13.28 -8.85 -9.17
CA GLY A 153 12.99 -8.84 -7.73
C GLY A 153 11.53 -8.70 -7.27
N VAL A 154 10.57 -8.21 -8.06
CA VAL A 154 9.16 -8.11 -7.59
C VAL A 154 8.25 -8.94 -8.47
N LYS A 155 7.77 -10.07 -7.93
CA LYS A 155 6.75 -10.90 -8.57
C LYS A 155 5.39 -10.28 -8.26
N ILE A 156 4.80 -9.61 -9.25
CA ILE A 156 3.46 -9.04 -9.09
C ILE A 156 2.46 -10.05 -9.61
N TYR A 157 1.83 -10.75 -8.67
CA TYR A 157 0.67 -11.58 -8.96
C TYR A 157 -0.58 -10.70 -9.07
N SER A 158 -1.52 -11.08 -9.95
CA SER A 158 -2.87 -10.53 -9.83
C SER A 158 -3.43 -10.95 -8.47
N LEU A 159 -4.21 -10.07 -7.81
CA LEU A 159 -4.89 -10.42 -6.57
C LEU A 159 -5.76 -11.68 -6.72
N SER A 160 -6.27 -11.99 -7.93
CA SER A 160 -6.96 -13.24 -8.23
C SER A 160 -6.09 -14.47 -8.02
N ASP A 161 -4.82 -14.39 -8.41
CA ASP A 161 -3.90 -15.53 -8.45
C ASP A 161 -3.47 -15.93 -7.03
N LEU A 162 -3.48 -14.97 -6.10
CA LEU A 162 -3.24 -15.20 -4.67
C LEU A 162 -4.44 -15.87 -3.96
N LEU A 163 -5.64 -15.78 -4.52
CA LEU A 163 -6.86 -16.36 -3.92
C LEU A 163 -7.14 -17.79 -4.40
N THR A 164 -6.61 -18.16 -5.57
CA THR A 164 -6.78 -19.48 -6.19
C THR A 164 -5.69 -20.48 -5.84
N GLY A 165 -4.74 -20.09 -4.96
CA GLY A 165 -3.75 -20.98 -4.35
C GLY A 165 -4.32 -21.84 -3.22
#